data_AF-A0A3P7UE01-F1
#
_entry.id   AF-A0A3P7UE01-F1
#
_cell.length_a   1.000
_cell.length_b   1.000
_cell.length_c   1.000
_cell.angle_alpha   90.00
_cell.angle_beta   90.00
_cell.angle_gamma   90.00
#
_symmetry.space_group_name_H-M   'P 1'
#
loop_
_entity.id
_entity.type
_entity.pdbx_description
1 polymer ?
#
loop_
_entity_poly.entity_id
_entity_poly.type
_entity_poly.pdbx_seq_one_letter_code
_entity_poly.pdbx_strand_id
1 'polypeptide(L)'
;MVISCLPCPTEKNGLVNKVFGSDLSALVYKIGHDKRLGQLAYTRIYTGEIKNMDSLYNANKDSVENKFNVHIPYSDQLQLTSSVKAGNIAVLTGMKCIATGDTLVANRRAAEMASERRLKLIDEDLSGAHNLFFQTAKSLCHSEHPVGSIKSILLAGIEPPDPVFFCTVEAPSEAANALQELAVEDPSLQVRYDNELGQTIIGTMGELHIEVVKDRLRRDYGLNVFIGSLQVAYREVIENEVRNTTVLNATFGNELKHECRITFTVKPNKGSGKFKQVVVLLDDNNEYAGVGIHENWLNAINEGCCNALCTGPLAGFTVYDIAVILTDFVASGKRLSPALISATASKCVTEALQKAGTHLLEPIMNAEIVTTSKKHADMTLQEVYRRRGIVSNCGIECIGDTYVIRCIIPLAELQGFSKNIRIITSGHASIHLEIGGYQDISERKQKEITKRNR
;
A
#
# COMPACT_ATOMS: atom_id res chain seq x y z
N MET A 1 13.26 -37.28 -2.43
CA MET A 1 13.78 -35.90 -2.47
C MET A 1 12.86 -34.91 -1.77
N VAL A 2 11.61 -34.70 -2.19
CA VAL A 2 10.73 -33.70 -1.53
C VAL A 2 10.48 -34.03 -0.05
N ILE A 3 10.01 -35.25 0.26
CA ILE A 3 9.75 -35.70 1.64
C ILE A 3 11.02 -35.73 2.49
N SER A 4 12.17 -35.98 1.86
CA SER A 4 13.46 -36.18 2.55
C SER A 4 14.24 -34.90 2.79
N CYS A 5 13.94 -33.81 2.08
CA CYS A 5 14.78 -32.61 2.07
C CYS A 5 14.02 -31.31 2.39
N LEU A 6 12.68 -31.29 2.29
CA LEU A 6 11.89 -30.13 2.67
C LEU A 6 11.41 -30.23 4.13
N PRO A 7 11.35 -29.10 4.85
CA PRO A 7 10.97 -29.08 6.25
C PRO A 7 9.49 -29.37 6.44
N CYS A 8 9.15 -30.00 7.57
CA CYS A 8 7.76 -30.19 7.96
C CYS A 8 7.19 -28.91 8.60
N PRO A 9 5.86 -28.66 8.55
CA PRO A 9 5.25 -27.48 9.17
C PRO A 9 5.60 -27.32 10.66
N THR A 10 5.78 -28.42 11.39
CA THR A 10 6.11 -28.44 12.81
C THR A 10 7.50 -27.87 13.11
N GLU A 11 8.44 -27.97 12.18
CA GLU A 11 9.81 -27.46 12.34
C GLU A 11 9.89 -25.93 12.23
N LYS A 12 8.99 -25.30 11.46
CA LYS A 12 9.04 -23.84 11.19
C LYS A 12 8.10 -23.01 12.08
N ASN A 13 7.01 -23.58 12.59
CA ASN A 13 5.96 -22.82 13.29
C ASN A 13 6.28 -22.48 14.76
N GLY A 14 7.53 -22.59 15.21
CA GLY A 14 7.90 -22.47 16.63
C GLY A 14 7.45 -21.18 17.31
N LEU A 15 7.60 -20.03 16.65
CA LEU A 15 7.17 -18.73 17.21
C LEU A 15 5.66 -18.57 17.27
N VAL A 16 4.96 -18.99 16.21
CA VAL A 16 3.49 -18.93 16.16
C VAL A 16 2.89 -19.84 17.23
N ASN A 17 3.49 -21.02 17.46
CA ASN A 17 3.11 -21.92 18.54
C ASN A 17 3.32 -21.31 19.94
N LYS A 18 4.38 -20.52 20.15
CA LYS A 18 4.61 -19.83 21.44
C LYS A 18 3.55 -18.75 21.72
N VAL A 19 3.13 -18.03 20.67
CA VAL A 19 2.18 -16.91 20.78
C VAL A 19 0.74 -17.41 20.90
N PHE A 20 0.30 -18.25 19.96
CA PHE A 20 -1.08 -18.73 19.91
C PHE A 20 -1.31 -20.02 20.71
N GLY A 21 -0.26 -20.78 21.04
CA GLY A 21 -0.41 -22.05 21.76
C GLY A 21 -1.27 -23.03 20.98
N SER A 22 -2.37 -23.46 21.59
CA SER A 22 -3.39 -24.30 20.95
C SER A 22 -4.49 -23.52 20.22
N ASP A 23 -4.54 -22.20 20.40
CA ASP A 23 -5.55 -21.35 19.78
C ASP A 23 -5.35 -21.30 18.26
N LEU A 24 -6.44 -21.15 17.52
CA LEU A 24 -6.40 -21.09 16.06
C LEU A 24 -5.69 -19.82 15.58
N SER A 25 -4.72 -20.00 14.68
CA SER A 25 -4.15 -18.93 13.87
C SER A 25 -4.03 -19.37 12.42
N ALA A 26 -4.50 -18.52 11.52
CA ALA A 26 -4.48 -18.80 10.10
C ALA A 26 -4.31 -17.51 9.28
N LEU A 27 -3.69 -17.62 8.10
CA LEU A 27 -3.46 -16.51 7.18
C LEU A 27 -4.13 -16.78 5.84
N VAL A 28 -4.92 -15.84 5.35
CA VAL A 28 -5.42 -15.86 3.98
C VAL A 28 -4.34 -15.33 3.06
N TYR A 29 -3.88 -16.15 2.11
CA TYR A 29 -2.78 -15.77 1.21
C TYR A 29 -3.24 -15.61 -0.25
N LYS A 30 -4.45 -16.06 -0.58
CA LYS A 30 -5.03 -15.91 -1.91
C LYS A 30 -6.54 -15.89 -1.82
N ILE A 31 -7.15 -14.98 -2.57
CA ILE A 31 -8.58 -15.00 -2.87
C ILE A 31 -8.75 -15.37 -4.33
N GLY A 32 -9.75 -16.19 -4.61
CA GLY A 32 -10.23 -16.40 -5.97
C GLY A 32 -11.74 -16.44 -5.99
N HIS A 33 -12.29 -16.40 -7.19
CA HIS A 33 -13.73 -16.49 -7.41
C HIS A 33 -14.08 -17.75 -8.21
N ASP A 34 -15.11 -18.46 -7.76
CA ASP A 34 -15.72 -19.58 -8.49
C ASP A 34 -17.19 -19.27 -8.77
N LYS A 35 -17.67 -19.59 -9.98
CA LYS A 35 -19.04 -19.27 -10.41
C LYS A 35 -20.13 -19.94 -9.56
N ARG A 36 -19.84 -21.07 -8.92
CA ARG A 36 -20.81 -21.84 -8.13
C ARG A 36 -20.66 -21.59 -6.64
N LEU A 37 -19.42 -21.53 -6.14
CA LEU A 37 -19.13 -21.41 -4.71
C LEU A 37 -18.90 -19.95 -4.27
N GLY A 38 -18.82 -19.02 -5.22
CA GLY A 38 -18.54 -17.62 -4.96
C GLY A 38 -17.08 -17.40 -4.56
N GLN A 39 -16.85 -16.53 -3.59
CA GLN A 39 -15.51 -16.19 -3.11
C GLN A 39 -14.86 -17.38 -2.38
N LEU A 40 -13.67 -17.76 -2.84
CA LEU A 40 -12.80 -18.78 -2.28
C LEU A 40 -11.63 -18.12 -1.56
N ALA A 41 -11.56 -18.25 -0.24
CA ALA A 41 -10.43 -17.79 0.56
C ALA A 41 -9.48 -18.96 0.84
N TYR A 42 -8.29 -18.93 0.23
CA TYR A 42 -7.24 -19.91 0.46
C TYR A 42 -6.45 -19.52 1.71
N THR A 43 -6.54 -20.39 2.71
CA THR A 43 -6.10 -20.11 4.06
C THR A 43 -5.06 -21.13 4.51
N ARG A 44 -3.90 -20.64 4.96
CA ARG A 44 -2.87 -21.46 5.60
C ARG A 44 -3.11 -21.49 7.11
N ILE A 45 -3.28 -22.68 7.69
CA ILE A 45 -3.49 -22.85 9.14
C ILE A 45 -2.13 -23.10 9.81
N TYR A 46 -1.75 -22.27 10.77
CA TYR A 46 -0.49 -22.40 11.50
C TYR A 46 -0.66 -23.14 12.83
N THR A 47 -1.70 -22.81 13.60
CA THR A 47 -2.03 -23.45 14.89
C THR A 47 -3.53 -23.71 14.98
N GLY A 48 -3.93 -24.65 15.84
CA GLY A 48 -5.34 -25.01 16.07
C GLY A 48 -5.98 -25.78 14.91
N GLU A 49 -7.31 -25.70 14.84
CA GLU A 49 -8.13 -26.33 13.80
C GLU A 49 -9.28 -25.40 13.38
N ILE A 50 -9.67 -25.46 12.11
CA ILE A 50 -10.87 -24.78 11.60
C ILE A 50 -11.96 -25.83 11.40
N LYS A 51 -13.14 -25.58 11.97
CA LYS A 51 -14.32 -26.44 11.82
C LYS A 51 -15.29 -25.87 10.80
N ASN A 52 -16.00 -26.77 10.13
CA ASN A 52 -17.06 -26.41 9.21
C ASN A 52 -18.23 -25.77 9.95
N MET A 53 -18.85 -24.75 9.35
CA MET A 53 -19.98 -24.01 9.93
C MET A 53 -19.67 -23.31 11.27
N ASP A 54 -18.40 -23.05 11.56
CA ASP A 54 -17.98 -22.31 12.75
C ASP A 54 -18.03 -20.79 12.51
N SER A 55 -17.61 -20.04 13.53
CA SER A 55 -17.36 -18.60 13.47
C SER A 55 -15.88 -18.32 13.70
N LEU A 56 -15.33 -17.39 12.93
CA LEU A 56 -13.94 -16.95 13.03
C LEU A 56 -13.90 -15.44 13.19
N TYR A 57 -12.85 -14.95 13.84
CA TYR A 57 -12.60 -13.54 14.01
C TYR A 57 -11.46 -13.08 13.11
N ASN A 58 -11.71 -12.05 12.29
CA ASN A 58 -10.71 -11.40 11.46
C ASN A 58 -10.01 -10.31 12.28
N ALA A 59 -8.74 -10.55 12.63
CA ALA A 59 -7.96 -9.64 13.46
C ALA A 59 -7.59 -8.34 12.73
N ASN A 60 -7.56 -8.33 11.39
CA ASN A 60 -7.22 -7.15 10.59
C ASN A 60 -8.36 -6.13 10.56
N LYS A 61 -9.61 -6.61 10.52
CA LYS A 61 -10.82 -5.78 10.29
C LYS A 61 -11.75 -5.66 11.50
N ASP A 62 -11.38 -6.24 12.65
CA ASP A 62 -12.21 -6.36 13.86
C ASP A 62 -13.64 -6.85 13.54
N SER A 63 -13.74 -7.87 12.69
CA SER A 63 -15.02 -8.42 12.21
C SER A 63 -15.13 -9.92 12.50
N VAL A 64 -16.37 -10.38 12.76
CA VAL A 64 -16.66 -11.80 12.96
C VAL A 64 -17.28 -12.36 11.67
N GLU A 65 -16.64 -13.38 11.12
CA GLU A 65 -17.11 -14.15 9.97
C GLU A 65 -17.85 -15.39 10.47
N ASN A 66 -19.09 -15.59 10.04
CA ASN A 66 -19.96 -16.66 10.53
C ASN A 66 -20.42 -17.56 9.38
N LYS A 67 -20.62 -18.86 9.67
CA LYS A 67 -21.28 -19.81 8.76
C LYS A 67 -20.59 -19.95 7.40
N PHE A 68 -19.31 -20.32 7.43
CA PHE A 68 -18.53 -20.64 6.24
C PHE A 68 -18.40 -22.15 6.05
N ASN A 69 -18.20 -22.56 4.79
CA ASN A 69 -17.89 -23.94 4.46
C ASN A 69 -16.38 -24.15 4.30
N VAL A 70 -15.87 -25.28 4.82
CA VAL A 70 -14.45 -25.63 4.79
C VAL A 70 -14.19 -26.74 3.79
N HIS A 71 -13.34 -26.48 2.82
CA HIS A 71 -12.94 -27.44 1.80
C HIS A 71 -11.44 -27.71 1.85
N ILE A 72 -11.03 -28.92 1.48
CA ILE A 72 -9.64 -29.24 1.16
C ILE A 72 -9.50 -29.28 -0.36
N PRO A 73 -8.53 -28.55 -0.94
CA PRO A 73 -8.26 -28.59 -2.37
C PRO A 73 -7.51 -29.88 -2.71
N TYR A 74 -8.16 -30.76 -3.47
CA TYR A 74 -7.56 -31.96 -4.06
C TYR A 74 -7.48 -31.79 -5.56
N SER A 75 -6.32 -31.36 -6.06
CA SER A 75 -6.09 -31.10 -7.49
C SER A 75 -7.13 -30.11 -8.05
N ASP A 76 -8.14 -30.61 -8.74
CA ASP A 76 -9.21 -29.90 -9.42
C ASP A 76 -10.54 -29.85 -8.62
N GLN A 77 -10.63 -30.58 -7.50
CA GLN A 77 -11.86 -30.71 -6.72
C GLN A 77 -11.72 -30.11 -5.32
N LEU A 78 -12.76 -29.37 -4.90
CA LEU A 78 -12.90 -28.86 -3.54
C LEU A 78 -13.77 -29.84 -2.73
N GLN A 79 -13.13 -30.65 -1.88
CA GLN A 79 -13.84 -31.61 -1.05
C GLN A 79 -14.28 -30.93 0.25
N LEU A 80 -15.59 -30.90 0.52
CA LEU A 80 -16.13 -30.42 1.79
C LEU A 80 -15.67 -31.32 2.93
N THR A 81 -15.18 -30.72 4.01
CA THR A 81 -14.63 -31.44 5.18
C THR A 81 -15.20 -30.87 6.48
N SER A 82 -15.24 -31.70 7.52
CA SER A 82 -15.74 -31.30 8.84
C SER A 82 -14.75 -30.42 9.61
N SER A 83 -13.45 -30.68 9.49
CA SER A 83 -12.40 -29.82 10.04
C SER A 83 -11.06 -29.97 9.32
N VAL A 84 -10.23 -28.94 9.41
CA VAL A 84 -8.85 -28.93 8.90
C VAL A 84 -7.91 -28.46 10.00
N LYS A 85 -6.83 -29.23 10.23
CA LYS A 85 -5.85 -28.99 11.30
C LYS A 85 -4.66 -28.14 10.84
N ALA A 86 -3.95 -27.58 11.81
CA ALA A 86 -2.67 -26.90 11.64
C ALA A 86 -1.69 -27.63 10.69
N GLY A 87 -0.97 -26.86 9.89
CA GLY A 87 -0.02 -27.36 8.90
C GLY A 87 -0.62 -27.63 7.51
N ASN A 88 -1.95 -27.63 7.39
CA ASN A 88 -2.66 -27.81 6.12
C ASN A 88 -3.12 -26.48 5.51
N ILE A 89 -3.60 -26.56 4.27
CA ILE A 89 -4.25 -25.46 3.54
C ILE A 89 -5.73 -25.81 3.43
N ALA A 90 -6.58 -24.86 3.80
CA ALA A 90 -8.04 -24.96 3.66
C ALA A 90 -8.54 -23.92 2.67
N VAL A 91 -9.67 -24.20 2.03
CA VAL A 91 -10.43 -23.25 1.21
C VAL A 91 -11.74 -22.95 1.91
N LEU A 92 -11.90 -21.71 2.36
CA LEU A 92 -13.09 -21.22 3.04
C LEU A 92 -14.01 -20.54 2.03
N THR A 93 -15.30 -20.84 2.07
CA THR A 93 -16.31 -20.23 1.19
C THR A 93 -17.46 -19.66 2.00
N GLY A 94 -18.06 -18.56 1.53
CA GLY A 94 -19.16 -17.87 2.23
C GLY A 94 -18.71 -16.82 3.25
N MET A 95 -17.41 -16.50 3.28
CA MET A 95 -16.87 -15.36 4.02
C MET A 95 -17.28 -14.06 3.31
N LYS A 96 -17.51 -12.98 4.07
CA LYS A 96 -17.95 -11.68 3.51
C LYS A 96 -16.83 -10.65 3.49
N CYS A 97 -16.19 -10.41 4.63
CA CYS A 97 -15.24 -9.31 4.79
C CYS A 97 -13.81 -9.83 4.84
N ILE A 98 -13.38 -10.58 3.82
CA ILE A 98 -12.03 -11.19 3.77
C ILE A 98 -11.20 -10.64 2.61
N ALA A 99 -9.92 -10.38 2.89
CA ALA A 99 -8.91 -9.92 1.93
C ALA A 99 -7.65 -10.79 2.01
N THR A 100 -6.85 -10.79 0.95
CA THR A 100 -5.52 -11.39 0.95
C THR A 100 -4.63 -10.68 1.99
N GLY A 101 -3.96 -11.43 2.86
CA GLY A 101 -3.17 -10.93 3.98
C GLY A 101 -3.91 -10.90 5.32
N ASP A 102 -5.21 -11.21 5.35
CA ASP A 102 -5.98 -11.21 6.60
C ASP A 102 -5.59 -12.39 7.53
N THR A 103 -5.49 -12.10 8.82
CA THR A 103 -5.22 -13.05 9.90
C THR A 103 -6.54 -13.47 10.56
N LEU A 104 -6.83 -14.76 10.54
CA LEU A 104 -8.01 -15.37 11.16
C LEU A 104 -7.63 -16.07 12.46
N VAL A 105 -8.42 -15.84 13.50
CA VAL A 105 -8.29 -16.45 14.82
C VAL A 105 -9.63 -16.98 15.33
N ALA A 106 -9.61 -17.81 16.37
CA ALA A 106 -10.81 -18.43 16.91
C ALA A 106 -11.86 -17.41 17.40
N ASN A 107 -11.43 -16.42 18.19
CA ASN A 107 -12.31 -15.37 18.70
C ASN A 107 -11.48 -14.17 19.18
N ARG A 108 -12.15 -13.06 19.50
CA ARG A 108 -11.51 -11.83 19.99
C ARG A 108 -10.69 -12.04 21.28
N ARG A 109 -11.17 -12.87 22.22
CA ARG A 109 -10.44 -13.16 23.47
C ARG A 109 -9.12 -13.90 23.22
N ALA A 110 -9.12 -14.85 22.29
CA ALA A 110 -7.91 -15.55 21.87
C ALA A 110 -6.91 -14.58 21.23
N ALA A 111 -7.39 -13.60 20.48
CA ALA A 111 -6.56 -12.53 19.93
C ALA A 111 -5.90 -11.68 21.03
N GLU A 112 -6.68 -11.28 22.04
CA GLU A 112 -6.21 -10.50 23.19
C GLU A 112 -5.17 -11.28 24.01
N MET A 113 -5.44 -12.55 24.34
CA MET A 113 -4.48 -13.41 25.05
C MET A 113 -3.19 -13.64 24.25
N ALA A 114 -3.29 -13.85 22.93
CA ALA A 114 -2.13 -14.02 22.07
C ALA A 114 -1.28 -12.73 22.01
N SER A 115 -1.93 -11.56 22.03
CA SER A 115 -1.23 -10.27 22.08
C SER A 115 -0.43 -10.12 23.37
N GLU A 116 -1.04 -10.39 24.51
CA GLU A 116 -0.35 -10.34 25.81
C GLU A 116 0.85 -11.30 25.86
N ARG A 117 0.70 -12.51 25.32
CA ARG A 117 1.81 -13.49 25.21
C ARG A 117 2.93 -12.96 24.32
N ARG A 118 2.60 -12.35 23.17
CA ARG A 118 3.62 -11.79 22.26
C ARG A 118 4.36 -10.62 22.91
N LEU A 119 3.65 -9.73 23.62
CA LEU A 119 4.29 -8.59 24.30
C LEU A 119 5.32 -9.06 25.33
N LYS A 120 5.00 -10.09 26.14
CA LYS A 120 5.96 -10.70 27.07
C LYS A 120 7.20 -11.27 26.38
N LEU A 121 7.01 -11.93 25.24
CA LEU A 121 8.12 -12.51 24.46
C LEU A 121 9.01 -11.42 23.83
N ILE A 122 8.46 -10.27 23.43
CA ILE A 122 9.24 -9.15 22.88
C ILE A 122 10.16 -8.53 23.94
N ASP A 123 9.70 -8.44 25.19
CA ASP A 123 10.52 -7.94 26.31
C ASP A 123 11.66 -8.91 26.67
N GLU A 124 11.50 -10.21 26.39
CA GLU A 124 12.50 -11.26 26.66
C GLU A 124 13.51 -11.43 25.51
N ASP A 125 13.09 -11.37 24.25
CA ASP A 125 13.93 -11.56 23.06
C ASP A 125 14.49 -10.23 22.53
N LEU A 126 15.61 -9.75 23.08
CA LEU A 126 16.38 -8.56 22.62
C LEU A 126 16.97 -8.66 21.19
N SER A 127 16.68 -9.73 20.44
CA SER A 127 17.24 -10.02 19.11
C SER A 127 16.14 -9.98 18.04
N GLY A 128 16.07 -8.88 17.30
CA GLY A 128 15.06 -8.62 16.25
C GLY A 128 15.14 -9.49 14.98
N ALA A 129 15.87 -10.60 14.99
CA ALA A 129 16.17 -11.41 13.80
C ALA A 129 15.08 -12.47 13.45
N HIS A 130 14.10 -12.71 14.33
CA HIS A 130 13.18 -13.85 14.19
C HIS A 130 11.72 -13.51 13.87
N ASN A 131 11.35 -12.23 13.72
CA ASN A 131 9.96 -11.81 13.48
C ASN A 131 9.49 -11.89 12.01
N LEU A 132 9.78 -12.98 11.30
CA LEU A 132 9.25 -13.17 9.93
C LEU A 132 7.75 -13.53 9.89
N PHE A 133 7.20 -14.05 10.98
CA PHE A 133 5.81 -14.52 11.01
C PHE A 133 4.80 -13.43 11.31
N PHE A 134 5.24 -12.29 11.83
CA PHE A 134 4.35 -11.24 12.28
C PHE A 134 4.69 -9.91 11.62
N GLN A 135 3.67 -9.06 11.42
CA GLN A 135 3.91 -7.69 10.95
C GLN A 135 4.84 -6.97 11.94
N THR A 136 5.88 -6.34 11.39
CA THR A 136 6.84 -5.52 12.15
C THR A 136 6.27 -4.10 12.29
N ALA A 137 6.64 -3.36 13.34
CA ALA A 137 6.15 -1.99 13.56
C ALA A 137 6.36 -1.02 12.38
N LYS A 138 7.35 -1.29 11.50
CA LYS A 138 7.56 -0.56 10.23
C LYS A 138 6.46 -0.76 9.17
N SER A 139 5.73 -1.87 9.20
CA SER A 139 4.64 -2.20 8.28
C SER A 139 3.31 -1.51 8.66
N LEU A 140 3.09 -1.34 9.98
CA LEU A 140 1.90 -0.70 10.56
C LEU A 140 1.68 0.75 10.11
N CYS A 141 2.69 1.38 9.49
CA CYS A 141 2.66 2.76 9.00
C CYS A 141 1.65 3.02 7.85
N HIS A 142 1.05 1.98 7.27
CA HIS A 142 0.09 2.10 6.15
C HIS A 142 -1.38 1.98 6.58
N SER A 143 -1.68 1.81 7.89
CA SER A 143 -3.06 1.70 8.39
C SER A 143 -3.40 2.80 9.41
N GLU A 144 -4.34 3.67 9.05
CA GLU A 144 -4.78 4.88 9.76
C GLU A 144 -5.52 4.64 11.10
N HIS A 145 -5.11 3.67 11.92
CA HIS A 145 -5.77 3.43 13.20
C HIS A 145 -4.78 3.35 14.37
N PRO A 146 -5.11 4.00 15.51
CA PRO A 146 -4.25 4.07 16.68
C PRO A 146 -3.87 2.68 17.18
N VAL A 147 -2.71 2.62 17.82
CA VAL A 147 -2.06 1.42 18.35
C VAL A 147 -2.94 0.80 19.46
N GLY A 148 -3.92 0.01 19.03
CA GLY A 148 -4.79 -0.80 19.88
C GLY A 148 -4.30 -2.24 19.99
N SER A 149 -4.47 -2.83 21.17
CA SER A 149 -3.90 -4.08 21.71
C SER A 149 -3.89 -5.33 20.80
N ILE A 150 -4.61 -5.38 19.67
CA ILE A 150 -4.73 -6.59 18.82
C ILE A 150 -3.81 -6.55 17.58
N LYS A 151 -3.31 -5.37 17.15
CA LYS A 151 -2.44 -5.28 15.95
C LYS A 151 -1.10 -6.00 16.11
N SER A 152 -0.69 -6.28 17.35
CA SER A 152 0.50 -7.06 17.65
C SER A 152 0.32 -8.56 17.36
N ILE A 153 -0.80 -9.08 16.88
CA ILE A 153 -0.88 -10.52 16.53
C ILE A 153 -1.03 -10.78 15.04
N LEU A 154 -1.04 -9.71 14.23
CA LEU A 154 -1.18 -9.80 12.79
C LEU A 154 0.01 -10.57 12.21
N LEU A 155 -0.29 -11.65 11.52
CA LEU A 155 0.71 -12.43 10.80
C LEU A 155 1.25 -11.58 9.65
N ALA A 156 2.51 -11.78 9.28
CA ALA A 156 3.13 -11.10 8.15
C ALA A 156 2.44 -11.53 6.86
N GLY A 157 1.45 -10.74 6.45
CA GLY A 157 0.78 -10.87 5.16
C GLY A 157 1.69 -10.41 4.02
N ILE A 158 1.17 -10.56 2.80
CA ILE A 158 1.79 -10.00 1.61
C ILE A 158 1.42 -8.51 1.57
N GLU A 159 2.41 -7.62 1.73
CA GLU A 159 2.21 -6.20 1.50
C GLU A 159 2.23 -5.92 0.00
N PRO A 160 1.11 -5.47 -0.60
CA PRO A 160 1.13 -5.07 -1.99
C PRO A 160 1.98 -3.81 -2.16
N PRO A 161 2.88 -3.74 -3.16
CA PRO A 161 3.57 -2.50 -3.50
C PRO A 161 2.60 -1.43 -4.01
N ASP A 162 2.99 -0.17 -3.89
CA ASP A 162 2.22 0.94 -4.45
C ASP A 162 2.14 0.86 -5.99
N PRO A 163 0.96 1.14 -6.59
CA PRO A 163 0.80 1.14 -8.02
C PRO A 163 1.64 2.25 -8.67
N VAL A 164 2.23 1.93 -9.81
CA VAL A 164 3.16 2.82 -10.52
C VAL A 164 2.54 3.38 -11.80
N PHE A 165 1.62 2.62 -12.41
CA PHE A 165 0.86 3.03 -13.58
C PHE A 165 -0.60 3.26 -13.24
N PHE A 166 -1.15 4.34 -13.77
CA PHE A 166 -2.55 4.71 -13.64
C PHE A 166 -3.18 4.76 -15.01
N CYS A 167 -4.42 4.31 -15.12
CA CYS A 167 -5.20 4.44 -16.34
C CYS A 167 -6.64 4.80 -15.98
N THR A 168 -7.26 5.63 -16.80
CA THR A 168 -8.70 5.84 -16.74
C THR A 168 -9.39 4.67 -17.42
N VAL A 169 -10.48 4.22 -16.84
CA VAL A 169 -11.33 3.19 -17.40
C VAL A 169 -12.74 3.75 -17.52
N GLU A 170 -13.20 3.79 -18.75
CA GLU A 170 -14.59 4.09 -19.06
C GLU A 170 -15.36 2.77 -18.93
N ALA A 171 -16.00 2.64 -17.78
CA ALA A 171 -16.70 1.45 -17.38
C ALA A 171 -18.22 1.71 -17.42
N PRO A 172 -19.04 0.81 -18.01
CA PRO A 172 -20.46 0.78 -17.69
C PRO A 172 -20.64 0.55 -16.18
N SER A 173 -21.79 0.92 -15.62
CA SER A 173 -22.06 0.81 -14.18
C SER A 173 -21.77 -0.59 -13.58
N GLU A 174 -21.95 -1.65 -14.37
CA GLU A 174 -21.65 -3.04 -13.97
C GLU A 174 -20.15 -3.33 -13.81
N ALA A 175 -19.29 -2.61 -14.54
CA ALA A 175 -17.84 -2.81 -14.50
C ALA A 175 -17.19 -2.28 -13.21
N ALA A 176 -17.83 -1.31 -12.53
CA ALA A 176 -17.34 -0.84 -11.23
C ALA A 176 -17.34 -1.96 -10.17
N ASN A 177 -18.39 -2.77 -10.13
CA ASN A 177 -18.49 -3.90 -9.20
C ASN A 177 -17.46 -4.99 -9.53
N ALA A 178 -17.32 -5.35 -10.81
CA ALA A 178 -16.34 -6.34 -11.25
C ALA A 178 -14.90 -5.91 -10.94
N LEU A 179 -14.58 -4.62 -11.10
CA LEU A 179 -13.28 -4.08 -10.75
C LEU A 179 -13.00 -4.12 -9.24
N GLN A 180 -14.01 -3.89 -8.41
CA GLN A 180 -13.87 -4.04 -6.95
C GLN A 180 -13.62 -5.50 -6.56
N GLU A 181 -14.32 -6.45 -7.18
CA GLU A 181 -14.08 -7.88 -6.95
C GLU A 181 -12.65 -8.28 -7.35
N LEU A 182 -12.18 -7.81 -8.51
CA LEU A 182 -10.80 -8.05 -8.96
C LEU A 182 -9.76 -7.41 -8.01
N ALA A 183 -10.04 -6.25 -7.44
CA ALA A 183 -9.16 -5.59 -6.48
C ALA A 183 -9.09 -6.34 -5.13
N VAL A 184 -10.16 -7.06 -4.75
CA VAL A 184 -10.14 -7.95 -3.58
C VAL A 184 -9.30 -9.19 -3.84
N GLU A 185 -9.33 -9.72 -5.06
CA GLU A 185 -8.47 -10.85 -5.47
C GLU A 185 -7.00 -10.48 -5.56
N ASP A 186 -6.69 -9.33 -6.17
CA ASP A 186 -5.34 -8.80 -6.34
C ASP A 186 -5.19 -7.44 -5.62
N PRO A 187 -4.60 -7.42 -4.41
CA PRO A 187 -4.40 -6.19 -3.65
C PRO A 187 -3.47 -5.17 -4.31
N SER A 188 -2.69 -5.57 -5.33
CA SER A 188 -1.85 -4.64 -6.10
C SER A 188 -2.64 -3.83 -7.13
N LEU A 189 -3.88 -4.24 -7.41
CA LEU A 189 -4.85 -3.50 -8.22
C LEU A 189 -5.60 -2.50 -7.34
N GLN A 190 -5.36 -1.21 -7.52
CA GLN A 190 -6.10 -0.16 -6.82
C GLN A 190 -7.16 0.45 -7.73
N VAL A 191 -8.39 0.54 -7.25
CA VAL A 191 -9.51 1.11 -8.00
C VAL A 191 -10.04 2.31 -7.23
N ARG A 192 -10.06 3.47 -7.88
CA ARG A 192 -10.59 4.72 -7.32
C ARG A 192 -11.61 5.30 -8.29
N TYR A 193 -12.74 5.76 -7.79
CA TYR A 193 -13.69 6.52 -8.59
C TYR A 193 -13.47 8.02 -8.36
N ASP A 194 -13.30 8.76 -9.46
CA ASP A 194 -13.18 10.21 -9.43
C ASP A 194 -14.57 10.84 -9.60
N ASN A 195 -15.07 11.47 -8.53
CA ASN A 195 -16.39 12.12 -8.53
C ASN A 195 -16.42 13.39 -9.39
N GLU A 196 -15.27 14.04 -9.64
CA GLU A 196 -15.22 15.28 -10.41
C GLU A 196 -15.29 15.00 -11.90
N LEU A 197 -14.54 13.99 -12.36
CA LEU A 197 -14.50 13.59 -13.77
C LEU A 197 -15.54 12.52 -14.14
N GLY A 198 -16.15 11.86 -13.15
CA GLY A 198 -17.08 10.77 -13.38
C GLY A 198 -16.43 9.54 -14.01
N GLN A 199 -15.13 9.33 -13.75
CA GLN A 199 -14.33 8.27 -14.35
C GLN A 199 -13.73 7.35 -13.28
N THR A 200 -13.57 6.08 -13.61
CA THR A 200 -12.84 5.13 -12.75
C THR A 200 -11.35 5.18 -13.10
N ILE A 201 -10.51 5.36 -12.11
CA ILE A 201 -9.05 5.32 -12.23
C ILE A 201 -8.58 4.00 -11.64
N ILE A 202 -7.78 3.26 -12.41
CA ILE A 202 -7.16 2.02 -11.98
C ILE A 202 -5.64 2.22 -11.87
N GLY A 203 -5.09 1.86 -10.72
CA GLY A 203 -3.66 1.79 -10.45
C GLY A 203 -3.16 0.34 -10.52
N THR A 204 -2.04 0.13 -11.22
CA THR A 204 -1.40 -1.19 -11.38
C THR A 204 0.12 -1.11 -11.33
N MET A 205 0.75 -2.28 -11.28
CA MET A 205 2.21 -2.43 -11.27
C MET A 205 2.87 -2.34 -12.65
N GLY A 206 2.12 -2.47 -13.75
CA GLY A 206 2.73 -2.62 -15.07
C GLY A 206 1.74 -2.68 -16.22
N GLU A 207 2.25 -2.47 -17.44
CA GLU A 207 1.49 -2.59 -18.70
C GLU A 207 0.83 -3.98 -18.82
N LEU A 208 1.60 -5.04 -18.59
CA LEU A 208 1.08 -6.42 -18.63
C LEU A 208 -0.04 -6.64 -17.61
N HIS A 209 0.06 -6.03 -16.43
CA HIS A 209 -0.96 -6.17 -15.39
C HIS A 209 -2.30 -5.58 -15.89
N ILE A 210 -2.27 -4.41 -16.53
CA ILE A 210 -3.48 -3.80 -17.12
C ILE A 210 -4.07 -4.66 -18.24
N GLU A 211 -3.22 -5.22 -19.11
CA GLU A 211 -3.68 -6.13 -20.17
C GLU A 211 -4.38 -7.36 -19.60
N VAL A 212 -3.85 -7.96 -18.53
CA VAL A 212 -4.47 -9.09 -17.84
C VAL A 212 -5.79 -8.67 -17.21
N VAL A 213 -5.87 -7.53 -16.52
CA VAL A 213 -7.12 -7.04 -15.93
C VAL A 213 -8.19 -6.82 -17.01
N LYS A 214 -7.83 -6.17 -18.12
CA LYS A 214 -8.74 -5.96 -19.27
C LYS A 214 -9.26 -7.29 -19.82
N ASP A 215 -8.36 -8.25 -20.00
CA ASP A 215 -8.69 -9.54 -20.55
C ASP A 215 -9.54 -10.39 -19.58
N ARG A 216 -9.30 -10.28 -18.26
CA ARG A 216 -10.16 -10.89 -17.23
C ARG A 216 -11.56 -10.29 -17.20
N LEU A 217 -11.69 -8.96 -17.27
CA LEU A 217 -13.00 -8.32 -17.37
C LEU A 217 -13.79 -8.83 -18.58
N ARG A 218 -13.12 -9.03 -19.71
CA ARG A 218 -13.73 -9.59 -20.91
C ARG A 218 -14.08 -11.08 -20.77
N ARG A 219 -13.18 -11.91 -20.24
CA ARG A 219 -13.37 -13.37 -20.16
C ARG A 219 -14.29 -13.81 -19.02
N ASP A 220 -14.10 -13.24 -17.84
CA ASP A 220 -14.77 -13.65 -16.61
C ASP A 220 -16.15 -12.99 -16.50
N TYR A 221 -16.22 -11.69 -16.81
CA TYR A 221 -17.43 -10.87 -16.66
C TYR A 221 -18.12 -10.51 -17.99
N GLY A 222 -17.50 -10.79 -19.14
CA GLY A 222 -18.08 -10.43 -20.45
C GLY A 222 -18.05 -8.93 -20.74
N LEU A 223 -17.31 -8.14 -19.96
CA LEU A 223 -17.30 -6.68 -20.03
C LEU A 223 -16.19 -6.18 -20.94
N ASN A 224 -16.56 -5.51 -22.03
CA ASN A 224 -15.63 -4.83 -22.90
C ASN A 224 -15.42 -3.39 -22.41
N VAL A 225 -14.37 -3.18 -21.62
CA VAL A 225 -14.01 -1.85 -21.09
C VAL A 225 -13.01 -1.13 -22.00
N PHE A 226 -13.18 0.20 -22.12
CA PHE A 226 -12.19 1.06 -22.74
C PHE A 226 -11.20 1.55 -21.69
N ILE A 227 -9.90 1.37 -21.97
CA ILE A 227 -8.82 1.79 -21.09
C ILE A 227 -8.07 2.91 -21.77
N GLY A 228 -7.96 4.05 -21.09
CA GLY A 228 -7.25 5.22 -21.55
C GLY A 228 -5.74 5.05 -21.58
N SER A 229 -5.03 6.13 -21.89
CA SER A 229 -3.56 6.10 -21.93
C SER A 229 -2.94 5.89 -20.55
N LEU A 230 -1.85 5.14 -20.49
CA LEU A 230 -1.06 4.95 -19.29
C LEU A 230 -0.48 6.28 -18.79
N GLN A 231 -0.72 6.58 -17.52
CA GLN A 231 -0.17 7.72 -16.80
C GLN A 231 0.78 7.23 -15.71
N VAL A 232 1.84 7.99 -15.49
CA VAL A 232 2.86 7.71 -14.46
C VAL A 232 2.51 8.48 -13.21
N ALA A 233 2.63 7.85 -12.03
CA ALA A 233 2.53 8.57 -10.76
C ALA A 233 3.79 9.39 -10.46
N TYR A 234 3.82 10.60 -11.00
CA TYR A 234 4.76 11.63 -10.54
C TYR A 234 4.40 12.08 -9.12
N ARG A 235 5.38 12.64 -8.40
CA ARG A 235 5.19 13.23 -7.07
C ARG A 235 5.69 14.66 -7.07
N GLU A 236 5.16 15.49 -6.16
CA GLU A 236 5.68 16.84 -5.95
C GLU A 236 6.49 16.88 -4.66
N VAL A 237 7.59 17.62 -4.65
CA VAL A 237 8.39 17.84 -3.44
C VAL A 237 8.67 19.32 -3.28
N ILE A 238 8.71 19.77 -2.03
CA ILE A 238 9.02 21.17 -1.69
C ILE A 238 10.53 21.38 -1.59
N GLU A 239 10.98 22.59 -1.92
CA GLU A 239 12.40 22.95 -1.80
C GLU A 239 12.70 23.69 -0.51
N ASN A 240 11.85 24.65 -0.15
CA ASN A 240 12.11 25.56 0.96
C ASN A 240 11.22 25.26 2.16
N GLU A 241 11.75 25.54 3.36
CA GLU A 241 10.97 25.52 4.59
C GLU A 241 10.09 26.77 4.69
N VAL A 242 8.81 26.60 5.01
CA VAL A 242 7.84 27.69 5.13
C VAL A 242 7.03 27.56 6.40
N ARG A 243 6.98 28.65 7.18
CA ARG A 243 6.03 28.83 8.28
C ARG A 243 4.82 29.62 7.78
N ASN A 244 3.62 29.05 7.92
CA ASN A 244 2.37 29.70 7.54
C ASN A 244 1.35 29.62 8.68
N THR A 245 0.57 30.68 8.85
CA THR A 245 -0.53 30.76 9.82
C THR A 245 -1.82 31.05 9.08
N THR A 246 -2.85 30.27 9.39
CA THR A 246 -4.18 30.48 8.81
C THR A 246 -5.23 30.50 9.92
N VAL A 247 -6.21 31.38 9.77
CA VAL A 247 -7.35 31.54 10.67
C VAL A 247 -8.62 31.25 9.88
N LEU A 248 -9.50 30.40 10.42
CA LEU A 248 -10.85 30.21 9.91
C LEU A 248 -11.87 30.39 11.04
N ASN A 249 -12.97 31.04 10.68
CA ASN A 249 -14.08 31.32 11.57
C ASN A 249 -15.31 30.59 11.04
N ALA A 250 -15.97 29.80 11.89
CA ALA A 250 -17.30 29.27 11.64
C ALA A 250 -18.30 29.94 12.57
N THR A 251 -19.44 30.35 12.02
CA THR A 251 -20.55 30.87 12.80
C THR A 251 -21.62 29.78 12.85
N PHE A 252 -21.93 29.27 14.04
CA PHE A 252 -23.01 28.30 14.23
C PHE A 252 -24.19 29.03 14.88
N GLY A 253 -25.24 29.30 14.09
CA GLY A 253 -26.40 30.09 14.54
C GLY A 253 -26.07 31.58 14.69
N ASN A 254 -26.83 32.29 15.54
CA ASN A 254 -26.76 33.75 15.64
C ASN A 254 -25.64 34.30 16.54
N GLU A 255 -24.98 33.51 17.41
CA GLU A 255 -24.12 34.10 18.46
C GLU A 255 -22.77 33.40 18.74
N LEU A 256 -22.57 32.12 18.41
CA LEU A 256 -21.32 31.43 18.72
C LEU A 256 -20.36 31.42 17.52
N LYS A 257 -19.36 32.30 17.58
CA LYS A 257 -18.22 32.30 16.67
C LYS A 257 -17.17 31.33 17.20
N HIS A 258 -16.90 30.29 16.41
CA HIS A 258 -15.81 29.38 16.65
C HIS A 258 -14.66 29.74 15.70
N GLU A 259 -13.55 30.17 16.27
CA GLU A 259 -12.30 30.51 15.60
C GLU A 259 -11.26 29.40 15.83
N CYS A 260 -10.61 29.01 14.75
CA CYS A 260 -9.48 28.11 14.75
C CYS A 260 -8.30 28.81 14.07
N ARG A 261 -7.17 28.89 14.78
CA ARG A 261 -5.90 29.39 14.25
C ARG A 261 -4.86 28.30 14.35
N ILE A 262 -4.28 27.94 13.21
CA ILE A 262 -3.24 26.91 13.11
C ILE A 262 -2.02 27.51 12.44
N THR A 263 -0.85 27.25 13.01
CA THR A 263 0.45 27.60 12.42
C THR A 263 1.27 26.34 12.20
N PHE A 264 1.56 26.08 10.93
CA PHE A 264 2.47 25.00 10.53
C PHE A 264 3.80 25.53 10.06
N THR A 265 4.83 24.76 10.36
CA THR A 265 6.12 24.84 9.66
C THR A 265 6.24 23.60 8.80
N VAL A 266 6.28 23.81 7.49
CA VAL A 266 6.38 22.75 6.49
C VAL A 266 7.82 22.72 5.97
N LYS A 267 8.49 21.58 6.13
CA LYS A 267 9.90 21.40 5.73
C LYS A 267 10.11 20.18 4.85
N PRO A 268 11.05 20.21 3.90
CA PRO A 268 11.42 19.02 3.14
C PRO A 268 12.10 17.99 4.05
N ASN A 269 11.81 16.71 3.83
CA ASN A 269 12.39 15.59 4.54
C ASN A 269 12.64 14.44 3.56
N LYS A 270 13.81 14.45 2.91
CA LYS A 270 14.18 13.48 1.87
C LYS A 270 14.18 12.05 2.41
N GLY A 271 13.54 11.13 1.70
CA GLY A 271 13.45 9.72 2.05
C GLY A 271 12.44 9.40 3.16
N SER A 272 11.60 10.35 3.57
CA SER A 272 10.49 10.08 4.49
C SER A 272 9.33 9.36 3.81
N GLY A 273 9.21 9.52 2.48
CA GLY A 273 8.18 8.94 1.64
C GLY A 273 6.85 9.68 1.76
N LYS A 274 5.77 8.92 1.90
CA LYS A 274 4.43 9.48 2.12
C LYS A 274 4.36 10.15 3.50
N PHE A 275 3.56 11.21 3.58
CA PHE A 275 3.21 11.82 4.85
C PHE A 275 2.58 10.80 5.79
N LYS A 276 3.07 10.73 7.02
CA LYS A 276 2.60 9.77 8.04
C LYS A 276 1.73 10.46 9.07
N GLN A 277 2.29 11.47 9.74
CA GLN A 277 1.62 12.18 10.82
C GLN A 277 2.25 13.55 11.02
N VAL A 278 1.45 14.49 11.52
CA VAL A 278 1.95 15.80 11.96
C VAL A 278 2.83 15.63 13.19
N VAL A 279 4.01 16.26 13.16
CA VAL A 279 4.88 16.34 14.32
C VAL A 279 4.44 17.53 15.17
N VAL A 280 4.06 17.29 16.42
CA VAL A 280 3.59 18.36 17.31
C VAL A 280 4.78 18.91 18.09
N LEU A 281 5.17 20.15 17.81
CA LEU A 281 6.19 20.91 18.54
C LEU A 281 5.63 22.29 18.84
N LEU A 282 4.82 22.37 19.89
CA LEU A 282 4.18 23.62 20.28
C LEU A 282 5.19 24.55 20.94
N ASP A 283 5.12 25.84 20.59
CA ASP A 283 5.90 26.89 21.26
C ASP A 283 5.52 26.94 22.76
N ASP A 284 6.49 27.22 23.64
CA ASP A 284 6.31 27.21 25.11
C ASP A 284 5.19 28.16 25.61
N ASN A 285 4.83 29.16 24.79
CA ASN A 285 3.77 30.13 25.09
C ASN A 285 2.35 29.62 24.75
N ASN A 286 2.21 28.40 24.22
CA ASN A 286 0.92 27.85 23.84
C ASN A 286 0.21 27.17 25.03
N GLU A 287 -1.11 27.38 25.18
CA GLU A 287 -1.92 26.78 26.25
C GLU A 287 -1.90 25.23 26.27
N TYR A 288 -1.63 24.62 25.12
CA TYR A 288 -1.55 23.16 24.97
C TYR A 288 -0.11 22.62 25.11
N ALA A 289 0.89 23.48 25.30
CA ALA A 289 2.25 23.06 25.60
C ALA A 289 2.26 22.34 26.97
N GLY A 290 2.68 21.08 26.99
CA GLY A 290 2.70 20.22 28.18
C GLY A 290 1.38 19.53 28.54
N VAL A 291 0.22 20.13 28.25
CA VAL A 291 -1.12 19.51 28.48
C VAL A 291 -1.50 18.51 27.39
N GLY A 292 -0.99 18.72 26.18
CA GLY A 292 -1.30 17.89 25.01
C GLY A 292 -2.62 18.26 24.35
N ILE A 293 -2.71 17.98 23.05
CA ILE A 293 -3.92 18.21 22.23
C ILE A 293 -4.84 16.99 22.35
N HIS A 294 -6.15 17.22 22.39
CA HIS A 294 -7.14 16.13 22.40
C HIS A 294 -6.99 15.24 21.15
N GLU A 295 -7.05 13.92 21.32
CA GLU A 295 -6.82 12.94 20.24
C GLU A 295 -7.73 13.18 19.02
N ASN A 296 -9.03 13.40 19.23
CA ASN A 296 -9.97 13.74 18.15
C ASN A 296 -9.56 14.98 17.35
N TRP A 297 -8.99 16.00 17.99
CA TRP A 297 -8.53 17.22 17.29
C TRP A 297 -7.24 16.93 16.52
N LEU A 298 -6.31 16.18 17.11
CA LEU A 298 -5.10 15.76 16.42
C LEU A 298 -5.42 14.90 15.19
N ASN A 299 -6.40 14.00 15.27
CA ASN A 299 -6.88 13.21 14.14
C ASN A 299 -7.46 14.10 13.03
N ALA A 300 -8.26 15.11 13.39
CA ALA A 300 -8.80 16.08 12.43
C ALA A 300 -7.70 16.93 11.77
N ILE A 301 -6.67 17.32 12.52
CA ILE A 301 -5.49 18.04 11.98
C ILE A 301 -4.76 17.14 10.99
N ASN A 302 -4.49 15.89 11.35
CA ASN A 302 -3.81 14.93 10.49
C ASN A 302 -4.59 14.68 9.19
N GLU A 303 -5.91 14.51 9.27
CA GLU A 303 -6.80 14.35 8.12
C GLU A 303 -6.74 15.58 7.19
N GLY A 304 -6.80 16.79 7.77
CA GLY A 304 -6.69 18.04 7.00
C GLY A 304 -5.35 18.19 6.29
N CYS A 305 -4.24 17.85 6.97
CA CYS A 305 -2.91 17.83 6.36
C CYS A 305 -2.81 16.78 5.25
N CYS A 306 -3.31 15.56 5.48
CA CYS A 306 -3.30 14.47 4.50
C CYS A 306 -4.05 14.90 3.22
N ASN A 307 -5.25 15.47 3.37
CA ASN A 307 -6.06 15.96 2.26
C ASN A 307 -5.37 17.06 1.44
N ALA A 308 -4.68 18.00 2.09
CA ALA A 308 -3.91 19.03 1.38
C ALA A 308 -2.71 18.47 0.61
N LEU A 309 -2.06 17.44 1.14
CA LEU A 309 -0.90 16.82 0.52
C LEU A 309 -1.27 15.85 -0.62
N CYS A 310 -2.53 15.42 -0.71
CA CYS A 310 -3.02 14.64 -1.85
C CYS A 310 -2.96 15.42 -3.17
N THR A 311 -3.13 16.74 -3.15
CA THR A 311 -3.18 17.59 -4.35
C THR A 311 -2.11 18.68 -4.29
N GLY A 312 -1.01 18.45 -5.01
CA GLY A 312 0.10 19.40 -5.09
C GLY A 312 -0.20 20.62 -5.98
N PRO A 313 0.49 21.76 -5.75
CA PRO A 313 0.23 23.02 -6.43
C PRO A 313 0.68 23.08 -7.90
N LEU A 314 1.59 22.21 -8.35
CA LEU A 314 2.19 22.34 -9.69
C LEU A 314 1.36 21.67 -10.78
N ALA A 315 1.04 20.39 -10.61
CA ALA A 315 0.33 19.57 -11.59
C ALA A 315 -0.71 18.64 -10.94
N GLY A 316 -1.06 18.88 -9.68
CA GLY A 316 -2.07 18.13 -8.94
C GLY A 316 -1.61 16.74 -8.47
N PHE A 317 -0.29 16.48 -8.46
CA PHE A 317 0.24 15.21 -7.96
C PHE A 317 0.40 15.24 -6.45
N THR A 318 0.42 14.07 -5.81
CA THR A 318 0.59 13.98 -4.36
C THR A 318 1.97 14.47 -3.92
N VAL A 319 2.03 15.19 -2.82
CA VAL A 319 3.27 15.73 -2.23
C VAL A 319 3.99 14.65 -1.39
N TYR A 320 5.29 14.49 -1.61
CA TYR A 320 6.16 13.50 -0.95
C TYR A 320 7.30 14.18 -0.17
N ASP A 321 8.00 13.39 0.66
CA ASP A 321 9.22 13.80 1.35
C ASP A 321 9.05 15.11 2.12
N ILE A 322 7.98 15.17 2.92
CA ILE A 322 7.56 16.37 3.65
C ILE A 322 7.41 16.05 5.14
N ALA A 323 7.80 17.01 5.98
CA ALA A 323 7.47 17.00 7.41
C ALA A 323 6.65 18.24 7.73
N VAL A 324 5.46 18.02 8.28
CA VAL A 324 4.57 19.09 8.75
C VAL A 324 4.68 19.15 10.27
N ILE A 325 5.11 20.30 10.77
CA ILE A 325 5.30 20.55 12.20
C ILE A 325 4.25 21.55 12.67
N LEU A 326 3.42 21.14 13.63
CA LEU A 326 2.48 22.04 14.31
C LEU A 326 3.24 22.86 15.35
N THR A 327 3.35 24.17 15.10
CA THR A 327 4.08 25.11 15.98
C THR A 327 3.16 25.88 16.92
N ASP A 328 1.96 26.20 16.45
CA ASP A 328 1.00 26.95 17.25
C ASP A 328 -0.43 26.54 16.86
N PHE A 329 -1.26 26.34 17.88
CA PHE A 329 -2.65 25.94 17.76
C PHE A 329 -3.49 26.72 18.76
N VAL A 330 -4.50 27.44 18.28
CA VAL A 330 -5.46 28.16 19.12
C VAL A 330 -6.87 27.79 18.68
N ALA A 331 -7.69 27.37 19.64
CA ALA A 331 -9.09 27.04 19.44
C ALA A 331 -9.95 27.89 20.39
N SER A 332 -10.91 28.63 19.84
CA SER A 332 -11.83 29.40 20.68
C SER A 332 -12.90 28.48 21.29
N GLY A 333 -12.79 28.21 22.58
CA GLY A 333 -13.77 27.44 23.35
C GLY A 333 -13.55 25.92 23.34
N LYS A 334 -14.22 25.22 24.27
CA LYS A 334 -13.99 23.78 24.54
C LYS A 334 -14.65 22.83 23.52
N ARG A 335 -15.48 23.32 22.60
CA ARG A 335 -16.23 22.50 21.63
C ARG A 335 -16.06 23.04 20.22
N LEU A 336 -14.94 22.69 19.58
CA LEU A 336 -14.67 23.00 18.18
C LEU A 336 -15.06 21.82 17.30
N SER A 337 -15.68 22.07 16.13
CA SER A 337 -16.01 21.00 15.19
C SER A 337 -14.74 20.46 14.51
N PRO A 338 -14.54 19.13 14.44
CA PRO A 338 -13.40 18.53 13.73
C PRO A 338 -13.28 18.97 12.27
N ALA A 339 -14.42 19.19 11.59
CA ALA A 339 -14.46 19.66 10.21
C ALA A 339 -13.81 21.05 10.03
N LEU A 340 -14.02 21.98 10.98
CA LEU A 340 -13.39 23.30 10.91
C LEU A 340 -11.88 23.20 11.11
N ILE A 341 -11.43 22.34 12.02
CA ILE A 341 -10.01 22.10 12.28
C ILE A 341 -9.34 21.52 11.03
N SER A 342 -9.93 20.46 10.46
CA SER A 342 -9.44 19.81 9.23
C SER A 342 -9.38 20.78 8.05
N ALA A 343 -10.42 21.61 7.86
CA ALA A 343 -10.43 22.63 6.81
C ALA A 343 -9.36 23.72 7.03
N THR A 344 -9.15 24.15 8.28
CA THR A 344 -8.11 25.15 8.63
C THR A 344 -6.73 24.58 8.36
N ALA A 345 -6.50 23.34 8.78
CA ALA A 345 -5.23 22.65 8.58
C ALA A 345 -4.94 22.45 7.09
N SER A 346 -5.92 21.99 6.33
CA SER A 346 -5.81 21.79 4.88
C SER A 346 -5.46 23.10 4.17
N LYS A 347 -6.21 24.17 4.44
CA LYS A 347 -5.96 25.50 3.85
C LYS A 347 -4.55 26.01 4.19
N CYS A 348 -4.12 25.85 5.44
CA CYS A 348 -2.82 26.31 5.88
C CYS A 348 -1.66 25.63 5.16
N VAL A 349 -1.75 24.31 4.98
CA VAL A 349 -0.76 23.53 4.25
C VAL A 349 -0.77 23.90 2.76
N THR A 350 -1.94 24.02 2.12
CA THR A 350 -2.03 24.41 0.70
C THR A 350 -1.39 25.78 0.43
N GLU A 351 -1.64 26.77 1.28
CA GLU A 351 -0.99 28.09 1.19
C GLU A 351 0.52 28.03 1.44
N ALA A 352 0.98 27.15 2.35
CA ALA A 352 2.40 26.94 2.60
C ALA A 352 3.10 26.29 1.39
N LEU A 353 2.48 25.28 0.77
CA LEU A 353 3.01 24.60 -0.42
C LEU A 353 3.18 25.56 -1.61
N GLN A 354 2.24 26.49 -1.81
CA GLN A 354 2.34 27.51 -2.85
C GLN A 354 3.54 28.45 -2.64
N LYS A 355 3.91 28.74 -1.39
CA LYS A 355 5.04 29.61 -1.05
C LYS A 355 6.39 28.88 -1.04
N ALA A 356 6.39 27.56 -0.78
CA ALA A 356 7.62 26.78 -0.58
C ALA A 356 8.43 26.54 -1.86
N GLY A 357 7.79 26.68 -3.03
CA GLY A 357 8.38 26.25 -4.30
C GLY A 357 8.38 24.73 -4.42
N THR A 358 7.92 24.22 -5.56
CA THR A 358 7.74 22.78 -5.80
C THR A 358 8.36 22.34 -7.13
N HIS A 359 8.97 21.16 -7.13
CA HIS A 359 9.41 20.45 -8.33
C HIS A 359 8.83 19.04 -8.39
N LEU A 360 8.91 18.42 -9.57
CA LEU A 360 8.39 17.07 -9.78
C LEU A 360 9.48 16.01 -9.62
N LEU A 361 9.10 14.90 -9.00
CA LEU A 361 9.85 13.66 -9.03
C LEU A 361 9.18 12.65 -9.97
N GLU A 362 10.01 11.92 -10.71
CA GLU A 362 9.57 10.77 -11.51
C GLU A 362 9.94 9.44 -10.82
N PRO A 363 9.06 8.43 -10.86
CA PRO A 363 9.38 7.11 -10.32
C PRO A 363 10.43 6.40 -11.18
N ILE A 364 11.37 5.76 -10.51
CA ILE A 364 12.43 4.97 -11.14
C ILE A 364 12.24 3.49 -10.83
N MET A 365 12.63 2.65 -11.79
CA MET A 365 12.63 1.21 -11.67
C MET A 365 14.05 0.69 -11.69
N ASN A 366 14.38 -0.15 -10.71
CA ASN A 366 15.56 -0.99 -10.73
C ASN A 366 15.28 -2.17 -11.66
N ALA A 367 16.02 -2.23 -12.76
CA ALA A 367 15.93 -3.30 -13.73
C ALA A 367 17.17 -4.20 -13.64
N GLU A 368 16.94 -5.49 -13.46
CA GLU A 368 17.95 -6.53 -13.57
C GLU A 368 17.64 -7.36 -14.82
N ILE A 369 18.54 -7.30 -15.80
CA ILE A 369 18.38 -7.99 -17.08
C ILE A 369 19.45 -9.05 -17.18
N VAL A 370 19.02 -10.30 -17.32
CA VAL A 370 19.89 -11.47 -17.36
C VAL A 370 19.89 -12.03 -18.77
N THR A 371 21.06 -12.20 -19.38
CA THR A 371 21.21 -12.77 -20.72
C THR A 371 22.43 -13.68 -20.82
N THR A 372 22.41 -14.66 -21.72
CA THR A 372 23.48 -15.65 -21.89
C THR A 372 24.50 -15.30 -22.98
N SER A 373 24.31 -14.17 -23.69
CA SER A 373 25.16 -13.79 -24.82
C SER A 373 25.63 -12.36 -24.69
N LYS A 374 26.95 -12.17 -24.89
CA LYS A 374 27.58 -10.85 -24.88
C LYS A 374 26.96 -9.89 -25.91
N LYS A 375 26.68 -10.40 -27.12
CA LYS A 375 26.05 -9.60 -28.18
C LYS A 375 24.68 -9.07 -27.75
N HIS A 376 23.87 -9.92 -27.10
CA HIS A 376 22.56 -9.52 -26.59
C HIS A 376 22.68 -8.54 -25.43
N ALA A 377 23.70 -8.69 -24.57
CA ALA A 377 24.00 -7.74 -23.50
C ALA A 377 24.31 -6.35 -24.07
N ASP A 378 25.19 -6.26 -25.08
CA ASP A 378 25.56 -4.99 -25.70
C ASP A 378 24.36 -4.28 -26.37
N MET A 379 23.53 -5.03 -27.09
CA MET A 379 22.31 -4.48 -27.70
C MET A 379 21.28 -4.05 -26.64
N THR A 380 21.18 -4.78 -25.54
CA THR A 380 20.31 -4.42 -24.41
C THR A 380 20.79 -3.14 -23.75
N LEU A 381 22.10 -2.97 -23.58
CA LEU A 381 22.71 -1.77 -23.02
C LEU A 381 22.36 -0.51 -23.85
N GLN A 382 22.40 -0.62 -25.18
CA GLN A 382 22.00 0.46 -26.07
C GLN A 382 20.53 0.85 -25.89
N GLU A 383 19.65 -0.15 -25.71
CA GLU A 383 18.22 0.10 -25.45
C GLU A 383 17.99 0.77 -24.09
N VAL A 384 18.75 0.40 -23.06
CA VAL A 384 18.72 1.03 -21.74
C VAL A 384 19.14 2.50 -21.84
N TYR A 385 20.25 2.81 -22.50
CA TYR A 385 20.71 4.20 -22.66
C TYR A 385 19.74 5.05 -23.49
N ARG A 386 19.13 4.47 -24.53
CA ARG A 386 18.10 5.14 -25.33
C ARG A 386 16.91 5.61 -24.49
N ARG A 387 16.62 4.88 -23.40
CA ARG A 387 15.50 5.13 -22.48
C ARG A 387 15.91 5.90 -21.22
N ARG A 388 17.00 6.69 -21.29
CA ARG A 388 17.56 7.45 -20.15
C ARG A 388 17.94 6.56 -18.96
N GLY A 389 18.20 5.27 -19.20
CA GLY A 389 18.62 4.35 -18.16
C GLY A 389 20.06 4.61 -17.74
N ILE A 390 20.31 4.58 -16.44
CA ILE A 390 21.63 4.72 -15.83
C ILE A 390 22.05 3.33 -15.35
N VAL A 391 23.19 2.83 -15.83
CA VAL A 391 23.74 1.57 -15.35
C VAL A 391 24.40 1.81 -13.99
N SER A 392 24.11 0.95 -13.01
CA SER A 392 24.63 1.07 -11.65
C SER A 392 26.16 0.91 -11.61
N ASN A 393 26.83 1.39 -10.56
CA ASN A 393 28.30 1.32 -10.44
C ASN A 393 28.88 -0.10 -10.45
N CYS A 394 28.10 -1.12 -10.09
CA CYS A 394 28.49 -2.54 -10.21
C CYS A 394 28.40 -3.07 -11.66
N GLY A 395 27.93 -2.25 -12.61
CA GLY A 395 28.04 -2.49 -14.04
C GLY A 395 27.35 -3.77 -14.53
N ILE A 396 28.01 -4.38 -15.52
CA ILE A 396 27.66 -5.69 -16.08
C ILE A 396 28.43 -6.74 -15.29
N GLU A 397 27.71 -7.56 -14.53
CA GLU A 397 28.32 -8.70 -13.84
C GLU A 397 28.32 -9.90 -14.80
N CYS A 398 29.48 -10.47 -15.05
CA CYS A 398 29.61 -11.72 -15.82
C CYS A 398 29.75 -12.86 -14.81
N ILE A 399 28.71 -13.67 -14.67
CA ILE A 399 28.69 -14.85 -13.81
C ILE A 399 28.71 -16.07 -14.73
N GLY A 400 29.91 -16.61 -14.98
CA GLY A 400 30.10 -17.66 -15.99
C GLY A 400 29.70 -17.15 -17.39
N ASP A 401 28.79 -17.87 -18.05
CA ASP A 401 28.25 -17.50 -19.37
C ASP A 401 27.06 -16.54 -19.30
N THR A 402 26.68 -16.09 -18.10
CA THR A 402 25.53 -15.21 -17.89
C THR A 402 25.99 -13.78 -17.63
N TYR A 403 25.41 -12.84 -18.37
CA TYR A 403 25.58 -11.42 -18.18
C TYR A 403 24.37 -10.85 -17.45
N VAL A 404 24.62 -10.16 -16.35
CA VAL A 404 23.61 -9.50 -15.53
C VAL A 404 23.83 -7.99 -15.64
N ILE A 405 22.83 -7.29 -16.15
CA ILE A 405 22.84 -5.83 -16.31
C ILE A 405 21.91 -5.25 -15.26
N ARG A 406 22.48 -4.52 -14.30
CA ARG A 406 21.72 -3.77 -13.29
C ARG A 406 21.68 -2.30 -13.66
N CYS A 407 20.48 -1.77 -13.83
CA CYS A 407 20.29 -0.38 -14.23
C CYS A 407 19.05 0.23 -13.59
N ILE A 408 19.03 1.56 -13.53
CA ILE A 408 17.92 2.37 -13.07
C ILE A 408 17.31 3.02 -14.30
N ILE A 409 16.02 2.77 -14.55
CA ILE A 409 15.30 3.31 -15.71
C ILE A 409 14.07 4.09 -15.23
N PRO A 410 13.82 5.30 -15.73
CA PRO A 410 12.60 6.02 -15.40
C PRO A 410 11.36 5.28 -15.90
N LEU A 411 10.33 5.15 -15.08
CA LEU A 411 9.12 4.37 -15.43
C LEU A 411 8.44 4.89 -16.71
N ALA A 412 8.45 6.21 -16.92
CA ALA A 412 7.86 6.83 -18.10
C ALA A 412 8.47 6.30 -19.42
N GLU A 413 9.72 5.81 -19.38
CA GLU A 413 10.43 5.28 -20.54
C GLU A 413 10.33 3.75 -20.62
N LEU A 414 9.57 3.07 -19.76
CA LEU A 414 9.48 1.60 -19.75
C LEU A 414 8.36 1.03 -20.62
N GLN A 415 7.54 1.86 -21.26
CA GLN A 415 6.47 1.40 -22.14
C GLN A 415 7.03 0.52 -23.27
N GLY A 416 6.50 -0.70 -23.42
CA GLY A 416 6.97 -1.69 -24.40
C GLY A 416 8.39 -2.22 -24.16
N PHE A 417 9.03 -1.94 -23.02
CA PHE A 417 10.42 -2.32 -22.76
C PHE A 417 10.63 -3.84 -22.79
N SER A 418 9.78 -4.61 -22.10
CA SER A 418 9.85 -6.07 -22.07
C SER A 418 9.76 -6.68 -23.48
N LYS A 419 8.87 -6.14 -24.32
CA LYS A 419 8.72 -6.57 -25.71
C LYS A 419 9.97 -6.29 -26.53
N ASN A 420 10.55 -5.09 -26.41
CA ASN A 420 11.77 -4.73 -27.14
C ASN A 420 12.96 -5.59 -26.74
N ILE A 421 13.18 -5.80 -25.44
CA ILE A 421 14.27 -6.66 -24.94
C ILE A 421 14.11 -8.11 -25.41
N ARG A 422 12.88 -8.65 -25.39
CA ARG A 422 12.63 -9.98 -25.95
C ARG A 422 12.95 -10.07 -27.43
N ILE A 423 12.62 -9.04 -28.23
CA ILE A 423 12.95 -9.01 -29.66
C ILE A 423 14.47 -8.96 -29.86
N ILE A 424 15.17 -8.08 -29.14
CA ILE A 424 16.62 -7.91 -29.21
C ILE A 424 17.37 -9.20 -28.85
N THR A 425 16.90 -9.89 -27.82
CA THR A 425 17.55 -11.09 -27.27
C THR A 425 16.98 -12.39 -27.84
N SER A 426 16.08 -12.32 -28.83
CA SER A 426 15.36 -13.47 -29.38
C SER A 426 14.67 -14.32 -28.30
N GLY A 427 14.19 -13.68 -27.23
CA GLY A 427 13.50 -14.31 -26.09
C GLY A 427 14.40 -14.94 -25.03
N HIS A 428 15.73 -14.82 -25.12
CA HIS A 428 16.67 -15.45 -24.18
C HIS A 428 16.97 -14.61 -22.93
N ALA A 429 16.47 -13.37 -22.85
CA ALA A 429 16.66 -12.54 -21.66
C ALA A 429 15.54 -12.70 -20.64
N SER A 430 15.93 -12.74 -19.37
CA SER A 430 15.02 -12.55 -18.24
C SER A 430 15.12 -11.10 -17.77
N ILE A 431 13.98 -10.51 -17.39
CA ILE A 431 13.89 -9.13 -16.93
C ILE A 431 13.18 -9.17 -15.59
N HIS A 432 13.84 -8.62 -14.57
CA HIS A 432 13.26 -8.36 -13.27
C HIS A 432 13.18 -6.85 -13.07
N LEU A 433 12.02 -6.37 -12.62
CA LEU A 433 11.75 -4.95 -12.42
C LEU A 433 11.24 -4.74 -11.00
N GLU A 434 11.88 -3.83 -10.27
CA GLU A 434 11.49 -3.43 -8.93
C GLU A 434 11.43 -1.91 -8.83
N ILE A 435 10.59 -1.38 -7.94
CA ILE A 435 10.53 0.07 -7.70
C ILE A 435 11.82 0.49 -6.98
N GLY A 436 12.58 1.40 -7.59
CA GLY A 436 13.83 1.93 -7.03
C GLY A 436 13.66 3.22 -6.22
N GLY A 437 12.48 3.83 -6.26
CA GLY A 437 12.16 5.09 -5.59
C GLY A 437 11.78 6.19 -6.58
N TYR A 438 12.18 7.41 -6.27
CA TYR A 438 11.87 8.60 -7.06
C TYR A 438 13.15 9.40 -7.33
N GLN A 439 13.22 10.05 -8.49
CA GLN A 439 14.33 10.92 -8.87
C GLN A 439 13.83 12.27 -9.38
N ASP A 440 14.69 13.29 -9.29
CA ASP A 440 14.42 14.62 -9.82
C ASP A 440 14.27 14.59 -11.34
N ILE A 441 13.31 15.36 -11.85
CA ILE A 441 13.09 15.51 -13.29
C ILE A 441 13.81 16.75 -13.84
N SER A 442 14.25 16.68 -15.10
CA SER A 442 14.78 17.87 -15.79
C SER A 442 13.69 18.94 -15.97
N GLU A 443 14.04 20.21 -15.86
CA GLU A 443 13.10 21.34 -16.00
C GLU A 443 12.31 21.33 -17.31
N ARG A 444 12.93 20.89 -18.42
CA ARG A 444 12.27 20.81 -19.73
C ARG A 444 11.10 19.84 -19.69
N LYS A 445 11.30 18.66 -19.10
CA LYS A 445 10.28 17.61 -18.98
C LYS A 445 9.23 17.97 -17.93
N GLN A 446 9.62 18.66 -16.86
CA GLN A 446 8.66 19.24 -15.90
C GLN A 446 7.66 20.16 -16.61
N LYS A 447 8.13 21.11 -17.43
CA LYS A 447 7.27 22.02 -18.19
C LYS A 447 6.35 21.29 -19.17
N GLU A 448 6.81 20.19 -19.76
CA GLU A 448 5.99 19.35 -20.65
C GLU A 448 4.85 18.66 -19.89
N ILE A 449 5.15 18.09 -18.72
CA ILE A 449 4.14 17.42 -17.87
C ILE A 449 3.12 18.43 -17.32
N THR A 450 3.58 19.59 -16.83
CA THR A 450 2.69 20.65 -16.34
C THR A 450 1.75 21.16 -17.43
N LYS A 451 2.17 21.18 -18.71
CA LYS A 451 1.30 21.55 -19.84
C LYS A 451 0.29 20.47 -20.21
N ARG A 452 0.56 19.20 -19.90
CA ARG A 452 -0.33 18.07 -20.21
C ARG A 452 -1.45 17.91 -19.18
N ASN A 453 -1.18 18.29 -17.94
CA ASN A 453 -2.13 18.20 -16.82
C ASN A 453 -2.96 19.47 -16.57
N ARG A 454 -2.60 20.59 -17.21
CA ARG A 454 -3.44 21.79 -17.28
C ARG A 454 -4.30 21.73 -18.53
#